data_AF-K9Q4J6-F1
#
_entry.id   AF-K9Q4J6-F1
#
_cell.length_a   1.000
_cell.length_b   1.000
_cell.length_c   1.000
_cell.angle_alpha   90.00
_cell.angle_beta   90.00
_cell.angle_gamma   90.00
#
_symmetry.space_group_name_H-M   'P 1'
#
loop_
_entity.id
_entity.type
_entity.pdbx_description
1 polymer ?
#
loop_
_entity_poly.entity_id
_entity_poly.type
_entity_poly.pdbx_seq_one_letter_code
_entity_poly.pdbx_strand_id
1 'polypeptide(L)'
;MSSQYKQIPMSEMRVRLPKLRRLVQLGKQRIVVTYYGEVIGFLLPISDIERCEIPIDESQEMSLSEFRSHMTETWELLQAGVDCIFLTFHTRAALVFIAPKFAQFLDLPVLGNQGQMLLFSNINPEATV
;
A
#
# COMPACT_ATOMS: atom_id res chain seq x y z
N MET A 1 6.51 12.48 -14.76
CA MET A 1 7.25 12.87 -13.53
C MET A 1 7.55 11.61 -12.76
N SER A 2 8.82 11.34 -12.43
CA SER A 2 9.24 10.15 -11.69
C SER A 2 8.63 10.16 -10.29
N SER A 3 7.64 9.30 -10.06
CA SER A 3 7.03 9.08 -8.76
C SER A 3 8.06 8.46 -7.81
N GLN A 4 8.54 9.19 -6.80
CA GLN A 4 9.53 8.65 -5.86
C GLN A 4 8.82 7.74 -4.84
N TYR A 5 8.97 6.43 -5.02
CA TYR A 5 8.65 5.47 -3.98
C TYR A 5 9.76 5.45 -2.94
N LYS A 6 9.37 5.51 -1.66
CA LYS A 6 10.27 5.30 -0.53
C LYS A 6 9.82 4.06 0.24
N GLN A 7 10.72 3.10 0.38
CA GLN A 7 10.50 1.97 1.27
C GLN A 7 10.77 2.37 2.72
N ILE A 8 9.86 2.04 3.63
CA ILE A 8 10.06 2.19 5.07
C ILE A 8 9.49 0.97 5.81
N PRO A 9 10.06 0.60 6.98
CA PRO A 9 9.46 -0.41 7.83
C PRO A 9 8.18 0.11 8.51
N MET A 10 7.26 -0.78 8.85
CA MET A 10 6.00 -0.47 9.55
C MET A 10 6.26 0.30 10.86
N SER A 11 7.34 -0.03 11.58
CA SER A 11 7.77 0.67 12.79
C SER A 11 8.10 2.14 12.53
N GLU A 12 8.82 2.45 11.43
CA GLU A 12 9.10 3.83 11.02
C GLU A 12 7.82 4.55 10.60
N MET A 13 6.93 3.87 9.87
CA MET A 13 5.66 4.44 9.45
C MET A 13 4.81 4.86 10.64
N ARG A 14 4.71 4.02 11.69
CA ARG A 14 3.96 4.32 12.91
C ARG A 14 4.37 5.63 13.55
N VAL A 15 5.67 5.91 13.58
CA VAL A 15 6.24 7.15 14.16
C VAL A 15 6.08 8.34 13.22
N ARG A 16 6.29 8.14 11.91
CA ARG A 16 6.39 9.22 10.92
C ARG A 16 5.08 9.53 10.19
N LEU A 17 4.00 8.78 10.43
CA LEU A 17 2.73 8.89 9.70
C LEU A 17 2.23 10.35 9.55
N PRO A 18 2.26 11.22 10.59
CA PRO A 18 1.79 12.60 10.44
C PRO A 18 2.58 13.41 9.39
N LYS A 19 3.90 13.22 9.34
CA LYS A 19 4.78 13.89 8.38
C LYS A 19 4.63 13.27 6.98
N LEU A 20 4.57 11.94 6.90
CA LEU A 20 4.40 11.20 5.65
C LEU A 20 3.08 11.54 4.98
N ARG A 21 1.98 11.62 5.75
CA ARG A 21 0.65 11.96 5.23
C ARG A 21 0.67 13.18 4.34
N ARG A 22 1.25 14.29 4.80
CA ARG A 22 1.26 15.54 4.02
C ARG A 22 2.04 15.38 2.70
N LEU A 23 3.12 14.61 2.70
CA LEU A 23 3.93 14.38 1.50
C LEU A 23 3.20 13.47 0.51
N VAL A 24 2.57 12.41 1.01
CA VAL A 24 1.83 11.45 0.18
C VAL A 24 0.56 12.11 -0.39
N GLN A 25 -0.22 12.81 0.43
CA GLN A 25 -1.45 13.48 0.01
C GLN A 25 -1.20 14.53 -1.09
N LEU A 26 -0.04 15.21 -1.06
CA LEU A 26 0.37 16.17 -2.10
C LEU A 26 0.97 15.49 -3.35
N GLY A 27 0.97 14.15 -3.43
CA GLY A 27 1.56 13.38 -4.52
C GLY A 27 3.08 13.43 -4.61
N LYS A 28 3.75 14.02 -3.60
CA LYS A 28 5.22 14.22 -3.59
C LYS A 28 5.99 12.94 -3.29
N GLN A 29 5.33 11.96 -2.67
CA GLN A 29 5.95 10.72 -2.23
C GLN A 29 4.94 9.58 -2.24
N ARG A 30 5.41 8.37 -2.53
CA ARG A 30 4.65 7.12 -2.37
C ARG A 30 5.44 6.22 -1.45
N ILE A 31 4.78 5.45 -0.61
CA ILE A 31 5.48 4.65 0.40
C ILE A 31 5.24 3.17 0.14
N VAL A 32 6.33 2.41 0.09
CA VAL A 32 6.29 0.94 0.21
C VAL A 32 6.48 0.63 1.69
N VAL A 33 5.53 -0.05 2.29
CA VAL A 33 5.57 -0.39 3.72
C VAL A 33 6.02 -1.83 3.86
N THR A 34 6.99 -2.06 4.74
CA THR A 34 7.55 -3.39 4.97
C THR A 34 7.44 -3.85 6.41
N TYR A 35 7.32 -5.16 6.63
CA TYR A 35 7.36 -5.80 7.94
C TYR A 35 8.18 -7.07 7.84
N TYR A 36 9.20 -7.19 8.69
CA TYR A 36 10.22 -8.27 8.60
C TYR A 36 10.85 -8.47 7.21
N GLY A 37 10.96 -7.39 6.43
CA GLY A 37 11.54 -7.40 5.07
C GLY A 37 10.49 -7.57 3.97
N GLU A 38 9.31 -8.09 4.27
CA GLU A 38 8.24 -8.31 3.30
C GLU A 38 7.42 -7.04 3.05
N VAL A 39 6.96 -6.85 1.80
CA VAL A 39 6.04 -5.76 1.44
C VAL A 39 4.64 -6.10 1.93
N ILE A 40 4.12 -5.27 2.82
CA ILE A 40 2.79 -5.48 3.43
C ILE A 40 1.72 -4.54 2.91
N GLY A 41 2.12 -3.50 2.18
CA GLY A 41 1.19 -2.62 1.48
C GLY A 41 1.85 -1.34 1.01
N PHE A 42 1.08 -0.54 0.29
CA PHE A 42 1.53 0.74 -0.26
C PHE A 42 0.68 1.89 0.28
N LEU A 43 1.31 2.97 0.70
CA LEU A 43 0.60 4.20 1.09
C LEU A 43 0.71 5.21 -0.06
N LEU A 44 -0.44 5.53 -0.65
CA LEU A 44 -0.55 6.30 -1.89
C LEU A 44 -1.51 7.50 -1.72
N PRO A 45 -1.37 8.54 -2.54
CA PRO A 45 -2.46 9.50 -2.72
C PRO A 45 -3.66 8.81 -3.38
N ILE A 46 -4.87 9.27 -3.07
CA ILE A 46 -6.11 8.73 -3.65
C ILE A 46 -6.10 8.86 -5.18
N SER A 47 -5.57 9.96 -5.71
CA SER A 47 -5.44 10.20 -7.15
C SER A 47 -4.64 9.14 -7.90
N ASP A 48 -3.78 8.37 -7.22
CA ASP A 48 -3.05 7.29 -7.87
C ASP A 48 -3.94 6.08 -8.14
N ILE A 49 -4.93 5.80 -7.29
CA ILE A 49 -5.88 4.71 -7.57
C ILE A 49 -6.68 5.03 -8.82
N GLU A 50 -7.16 6.27 -8.93
CA GLU A 50 -7.92 6.75 -10.09
C GLU A 50 -7.08 6.71 -11.37
N ARG A 51 -5.81 7.16 -11.28
CA ARG A 51 -4.91 7.24 -12.44
C ARG A 51 -4.38 5.89 -12.90
N CYS A 52 -4.09 4.98 -11.97
CA CYS A 52 -3.54 3.66 -12.28
C CYS A 52 -4.64 2.62 -12.56
N GLU A 53 -5.91 3.01 -12.56
CA GLU A 53 -7.07 2.16 -12.84
C GLU A 53 -7.03 0.85 -12.04
N ILE A 54 -6.69 0.96 -10.75
CA ILE A 54 -6.53 -0.21 -9.90
C ILE A 54 -7.90 -0.86 -9.67
N PRO A 55 -8.10 -2.15 -9.97
CA PRO A 55 -9.38 -2.82 -9.80
C PRO A 55 -9.61 -3.14 -8.31
N ILE A 56 -10.17 -2.17 -7.59
CA ILE A 56 -10.55 -2.29 -6.18
C ILE A 56 -11.98 -2.84 -6.11
N ASP A 57 -12.14 -4.04 -5.53
CA ASP A 57 -13.42 -4.69 -5.30
C ASP A 57 -13.90 -4.50 -3.85
N GLU A 58 -13.02 -4.73 -2.86
CA GLU A 58 -13.32 -4.62 -1.43
C GLU A 58 -12.50 -3.50 -0.79
N SER A 59 -13.18 -2.50 -0.21
CA SER A 59 -12.51 -1.39 0.47
C SER A 59 -13.12 -1.06 1.82
N GLN A 60 -12.27 -0.56 2.73
CA GLN A 60 -12.70 -0.08 4.03
C GLN A 60 -12.25 1.35 4.27
N GLU A 61 -12.89 2.02 5.23
CA GLU A 61 -12.46 3.33 5.73
C GLU A 61 -11.93 3.20 7.16
N MET A 62 -10.85 3.92 7.46
CA MET A 62 -10.26 3.92 8.79
C MET A 62 -9.67 5.29 9.11
N SER A 63 -9.83 5.79 10.34
CA SER A 63 -9.17 7.05 10.72
C SER A 63 -7.65 6.89 10.76
N LEU A 64 -6.90 7.94 10.43
CA LEU A 64 -5.44 7.92 10.56
C LEU A 64 -4.95 7.61 11.99
N SER A 65 -5.71 8.02 13.01
CA SER A 65 -5.43 7.71 14.41
C SER A 65 -5.57 6.22 14.70
N GLU A 66 -6.66 5.62 14.23
CA GLU A 66 -6.94 4.20 14.37
C GLU A 66 -5.93 3.37 13.60
N PHE A 67 -5.68 3.72 12.34
CA PHE A 67 -4.65 3.10 11.52
C PHE A 67 -3.28 3.10 12.21
N ARG A 68 -2.88 4.22 12.84
CA ARG A 68 -1.60 4.30 13.57
C ARG A 68 -1.56 3.34 14.77
N SER A 69 -2.68 3.19 15.46
CA SER A 69 -2.80 2.30 16.63
C SER A 69 -2.90 0.83 16.22
N HIS A 70 -3.49 0.56 15.06
CA HIS A 70 -3.88 -0.78 14.60
C HIS A 70 -3.22 -1.19 13.28
N MET A 71 -1.95 -0.80 13.08
CA MET A 71 -1.25 -1.08 11.82
C MET A 71 -1.07 -2.58 11.53
N THR A 72 -1.00 -3.40 12.58
CA THR A 72 -0.90 -4.86 12.42
C THR A 72 -2.25 -5.42 11.99
N GLU A 73 -3.36 -5.07 12.66
CA GLU A 73 -4.68 -5.52 12.23
C GLU A 73 -5.01 -5.02 10.81
N THR A 74 -4.61 -3.81 10.47
CA THR A 74 -4.72 -3.26 9.11
C THR A 74 -4.07 -4.19 8.07
N TRP A 75 -2.88 -4.71 8.37
CA TRP A 75 -2.21 -5.64 7.48
C TRP A 75 -2.95 -6.97 7.38
N GLU A 76 -3.46 -7.49 8.50
CA GLU A 76 -4.28 -8.71 8.55
C GLU A 76 -5.57 -8.56 7.71
N LEU A 77 -6.21 -7.37 7.74
CA LEU A 77 -7.37 -7.07 6.87
C LEU A 77 -7.03 -7.19 5.39
N LEU A 78 -5.87 -6.67 4.97
CA LEU A 78 -5.42 -6.80 3.57
C LEU A 78 -5.12 -8.25 3.19
N GLN A 79 -4.60 -9.06 4.12
CA GLN A 79 -4.42 -10.50 3.91
C GLN A 79 -5.75 -11.25 3.85
N ALA A 80 -6.76 -10.80 4.59
CA ALA A 80 -8.09 -11.39 4.63
C ALA A 80 -8.96 -11.09 3.40
N GLY A 81 -8.47 -10.26 2.47
CA GLY A 81 -9.12 -9.99 1.19
C GLY A 81 -9.54 -8.55 0.96
N VAL A 82 -9.32 -7.64 1.91
CA VAL A 82 -9.53 -6.20 1.68
C VAL A 82 -8.49 -5.69 0.69
N ASP A 83 -8.93 -5.01 -0.36
CA ASP A 83 -8.04 -4.50 -1.40
C ASP A 83 -7.34 -3.23 -0.96
N CYS A 84 -8.09 -2.32 -0.36
CA CYS A 84 -7.52 -1.10 0.19
C CYS A 84 -8.29 -0.53 1.37
N ILE A 85 -7.60 0.29 2.15
CA ILE A 85 -8.13 1.01 3.30
C ILE A 85 -7.94 2.50 3.04
N PHE A 86 -9.04 3.22 2.85
CA PHE A 86 -9.06 4.67 2.75
C PHE A 86 -8.83 5.29 4.12
N LEU A 87 -7.72 6.01 4.25
CA LEU A 87 -7.34 6.63 5.52
C LEU A 87 -7.94 8.02 5.61
N THR A 88 -8.84 8.20 6.58
CA THR A 88 -9.56 9.44 6.78
C THR A 88 -8.86 10.37 7.76
N PHE A 89 -8.98 11.68 7.51
CA PHE A 89 -8.65 12.72 8.47
C PHE A 89 -9.89 13.58 8.69
N HIS A 90 -10.41 13.59 9.91
CA HIS A 90 -11.78 14.03 10.19
C HIS A 90 -12.79 13.21 9.37
N THR A 91 -13.51 13.84 8.44
CA THR A 91 -14.56 13.20 7.64
C THR A 91 -14.17 12.99 6.18
N ARG A 92 -12.90 13.21 5.82
CA ARG A 92 -12.44 13.12 4.42
C ARG A 92 -11.34 12.09 4.26
N ALA A 93 -11.46 11.26 3.23
CA ALA A 93 -10.38 10.40 2.78
C ALA A 93 -9.18 11.29 2.39
N ALA A 94 -8.03 10.97 2.96
CA ALA A 94 -6.80 11.74 2.78
C ALA A 94 -5.75 10.95 1.98
N LEU A 95 -5.69 9.65 2.20
CA LEU A 95 -4.73 8.71 1.61
C LEU A 95 -5.42 7.37 1.41
N VAL A 96 -4.72 6.46 0.75
CA VAL A 96 -5.12 5.06 0.67
C VAL A 96 -3.96 4.15 0.97
N PHE A 97 -4.22 3.11 1.76
CA PHE A 97 -3.30 2.02 2.03
C PHE A 97 -3.77 0.78 1.28
N ILE A 98 -2.98 0.29 0.33
CA ILE A 98 -3.41 -0.72 -0.64
C ILE A 98 -2.62 -2.03 -0.51
N ALA A 99 -3.30 -3.14 -0.76
CA ALA A 99 -2.76 -4.49 -0.71
C ALA A 99 -1.56 -4.70 -1.66
N PRO A 100 -0.56 -5.51 -1.25
CA PRO A 100 0.61 -5.83 -2.08
C PRO A 100 0.31 -6.42 -3.46
N LYS A 101 -0.82 -7.13 -3.60
CA LYS A 101 -1.23 -7.76 -4.87
C LYS A 101 -1.40 -6.78 -6.03
N PHE A 102 -1.58 -5.48 -5.74
CA PHE A 102 -1.71 -4.44 -6.75
C PHE A 102 -0.38 -3.83 -7.20
N ALA A 103 0.77 -4.37 -6.75
CA ALA A 103 2.10 -3.89 -7.13
C ALA A 103 2.29 -3.75 -8.66
N GLN A 104 1.68 -4.61 -9.47
CA GLN A 104 1.78 -4.57 -10.93
C GLN A 104 1.11 -3.35 -11.59
N PHE A 105 0.14 -2.72 -10.90
CA PHE A 105 -0.52 -1.51 -11.36
C PHE A 105 0.24 -0.24 -10.95
N LEU A 106 1.28 -0.41 -10.12
CA LEU A 106 2.07 0.68 -9.58
C LEU A 106 3.38 0.80 -10.36
N ASP A 107 3.75 2.02 -10.71
CA ASP A 107 5.05 2.35 -11.33
C ASP A 107 6.20 2.23 -10.30
N LEU A 108 6.36 1.05 -9.70
CA LEU A 108 7.38 0.80 -8.69
C LEU A 108 8.77 0.89 -9.34
N PRO A 109 9.72 1.61 -8.73
CA PRO A 109 11.10 1.55 -9.19
C PRO A 109 11.58 0.11 -9.05
N VAL A 110 12.35 -0.37 -10.02
CA VAL A 110 13.05 -1.65 -9.91
C VAL A 110 13.94 -1.56 -8.68
N LEU A 111 13.48 -2.10 -7.55
CA LEU A 111 14.23 -2.12 -6.30
C LEU A 111 15.35 -3.14 -6.48
N GLY A 112 16.52 -2.66 -6.91
CA GLY A 112 17.74 -3.44 -7.01
C GLY A 112 18.16 -3.94 -5.64
N ASN A 113 17.72 -5.14 -5.28
CA ASN A 113 18.47 -6.13 -4.52
C ASN A 113 17.85 -7.51 -4.80
N GLN A 114 18.55 -8.31 -5.60
CA GLN A 114 18.23 -9.69 -5.94
C GLN A 114 18.39 -10.60 -4.71
N GLY A 115 17.48 -10.49 -3.73
CA GLY A 115 17.52 -11.32 -2.52
C GLY A 115 16.16 -11.67 -1.93
N GLN A 116 15.08 -11.01 -2.35
CA GLN A 116 13.72 -11.42 -2.03
C GLN A 116 12.90 -11.34 -3.31
N MET A 117 12.86 -12.47 -4.02
CA MET A 117 11.87 -12.69 -5.07
C MET A 117 10.50 -12.32 -4.50
N LEU A 118 9.84 -11.37 -5.14
CA LEU A 118 8.39 -11.27 -5.13
C LEU A 118 7.86 -12.61 -5.63
N LEU A 119 7.59 -13.55 -4.72
CA LEU A 119 6.88 -14.79 -5.02
C LEU A 119 5.42 -14.42 -5.29
N PHE A 120 5.13 -13.96 -6.50
CA PHE A 120 3.82 -14.14 -7.08
C PHE A 120 3.74 -15.60 -7.53
N SER A 121 3.15 -16.44 -6.69
CA SER A 121 2.76 -17.79 -7.07
C SER A 121 1.67 -17.69 -8.13
N ASN A 122 2.04 -17.60 -9.41
CA ASN A 122 1.16 -17.99 -10.50
C ASN A 122 1.01 -19.51 -10.43
N ILE A 123 0.03 -19.97 -9.66
CA ILE A 123 -0.51 -21.32 -9.87
C ILE A 123 -1.74 -21.14 -10.74
N ASN A 124 -1.52 -21.17 -12.05
CA ASN A 124 -2.55 -21.65 -12.96
C ASN A 124 -1.86 -22.28 -14.19
N PRO A 125 -1.47 -23.56 -14.13
CA PRO A 125 -1.24 -24.32 -15.34
C PRO A 125 -2.60 -24.76 -15.88
N GLU A 126 -2.99 -24.09 -16.96
CA GLU A 126 -3.71 -24.63 -18.10
C GLU A 126 -4.75 -25.75 -17.84
N ALA A 127 -6.01 -25.36 -18.07
CA ALA A 127 -7.02 -26.27 -18.55
C ALA A 127 -6.49 -27.09 -19.74
N THR A 128 -6.39 -28.40 -19.55
CA THR A 128 -6.39 -29.41 -20.63
C THR A 128 -6.89 -30.72 -20.03
N VAL A 129 -8.16 -31.06 -20.26
CA VAL A 129 -8.65 -32.29 -20.92
C VAL A 129 -10.05 -31.99 -21.45
#